data_AF-A0A267T2G0-F1
#
_entry.id   AF-A0A267T2G0-F1
#
_cell.length_a   1.000
_cell.length_b   1.000
_cell.length_c   1.000
_cell.angle_alpha   90.00
_cell.angle_beta   90.00
_cell.angle_gamma   90.00
#
_symmetry.space_group_name_H-M   'P 1'
#
loop_
_entity.id
_entity.type
_entity.pdbx_description
1 polymer ?
#
loop_
_entity_poly.entity_id
_entity_poly.type
_entity_poly.pdbx_seq_one_letter_code
_entity_poly.pdbx_strand_id
1 'polypeptide(L)'
;MRTFPNLTEPKKTDFIELINYSGDDTFNLITQNLIPKSIEQTTALSNQFKLYSGVVLCQKIYEFCRAYINYRFDKEGTEQIRLPRRTWSDRQKGVDCEDFTIFISSILHNLKVNHTIKMVDFGQGWQHIYVVVSDIVLDPVQDKFNYEDTYEIAREYDYKFSQLGSLGRSLSITSSEKQFVQQVQLELERNEKHNKRSIENLLVNLESRTKRISKNSQN
;
A
#
# COMPACT_ATOMS: atom_id res chain seq x y z
N MET A 1 -7.59 -0.02 21.35
CA MET A 1 -7.95 -0.20 19.93
C MET A 1 -8.19 1.16 19.32
N ARG A 2 -7.42 1.60 18.33
CA ARG A 2 -7.79 2.79 17.55
C ARG A 2 -9.00 2.40 16.71
N THR A 3 -10.15 3.02 16.96
CA THR A 3 -11.33 2.87 16.12
C THR A 3 -11.09 3.66 14.84
N PHE A 4 -10.85 2.96 13.73
CA PHE A 4 -10.78 3.60 12.42
C PHE A 4 -12.18 4.07 12.04
N PRO A 5 -12.38 5.30 11.52
CA PRO A 5 -13.63 5.66 10.86
C PRO A 5 -13.99 4.57 9.86
N ASN A 6 -15.11 3.90 10.13
CA ASN A 6 -15.56 2.83 9.28
C ASN A 6 -16.03 3.44 7.97
N LEU A 7 -15.54 2.91 6.84
CA LEU A 7 -16.14 3.22 5.55
C LEU A 7 -17.61 2.79 5.60
N THR A 8 -18.49 3.57 4.99
CA THR A 8 -19.92 3.21 4.96
C THR A 8 -20.12 1.88 4.23
N GLU A 9 -21.22 1.20 4.53
CA GLU A 9 -21.54 -0.11 3.95
C GLU A 9 -21.45 -0.08 2.41
N PRO A 10 -20.85 -1.10 1.78
CA PRO A 10 -20.69 -1.15 0.34
C PRO A 10 -22.02 -1.32 -0.39
N LYS A 11 -22.16 -0.62 -1.52
CA LYS A 11 -23.27 -0.81 -2.46
C LYS A 11 -22.92 -1.90 -3.47
N LYS A 12 -23.94 -2.48 -4.12
CA LYS A 12 -23.72 -3.41 -5.25
C LYS A 12 -22.85 -2.80 -6.37
N THR A 13 -23.00 -1.49 -6.60
CA THR A 13 -22.25 -0.72 -7.60
C THR A 13 -20.80 -0.40 -7.22
N ASP A 14 -20.36 -0.82 -6.02
CA ASP A 14 -18.98 -0.70 -5.55
C ASP A 14 -18.16 -1.95 -5.93
N PHE A 15 -18.76 -2.89 -6.67
CA PHE A 15 -18.12 -4.06 -7.24
C PHE A 15 -18.41 -4.11 -8.74
N ILE A 16 -17.36 -4.25 -9.55
CA ILE A 16 -17.42 -4.36 -11.00
C ILE A 16 -16.69 -5.65 -11.38
N GLU A 17 -17.31 -6.46 -12.23
CA GLU A 17 -16.68 -7.66 -12.77
C GLU A 17 -16.63 -7.54 -14.30
N LEU A 18 -15.45 -7.64 -14.87
CA LEU A 18 -15.21 -7.56 -16.32
C LEU A 18 -14.77 -8.93 -16.85
N ILE A 19 -15.29 -9.30 -18.02
CA ILE A 19 -14.95 -10.52 -18.75
C ILE A 19 -14.43 -10.11 -20.12
N ASN A 20 -13.38 -10.78 -20.61
CA ASN A 20 -12.71 -10.46 -21.89
C ASN A 20 -12.24 -9.00 -21.96
N TYR A 21 -11.62 -8.51 -20.89
CA TYR A 21 -11.16 -7.14 -20.79
C TYR A 21 -9.82 -6.93 -21.49
N SER A 22 -9.59 -5.70 -21.94
CA SER A 22 -8.27 -5.23 -22.37
C SER A 22 -7.61 -4.47 -21.21
N GLY A 23 -6.30 -4.64 -21.01
CA GLY A 23 -5.57 -3.87 -20.01
C GLY A 23 -5.65 -2.36 -20.27
N ASP A 24 -5.69 -1.94 -21.53
CA ASP A 24 -5.84 -0.52 -21.90
C ASP A 24 -7.21 0.05 -21.52
N ASP A 25 -8.28 -0.70 -21.78
CA ASP A 25 -9.64 -0.29 -21.41
C ASP A 25 -9.82 -0.26 -19.90
N THR A 26 -9.22 -1.24 -19.21
CA THR A 26 -9.23 -1.35 -17.75
C THR A 26 -8.49 -0.18 -17.11
N PHE A 27 -7.31 0.17 -17.63
CA PHE A 27 -6.56 1.34 -17.17
C PHE A 27 -7.33 2.65 -17.33
N ASN A 28 -7.95 2.85 -18.49
CA ASN A 28 -8.78 4.05 -18.74
C ASN A 28 -10.03 4.05 -17.85
N LEU A 29 -10.67 2.90 -17.64
CA LEU A 29 -11.80 2.77 -16.74
C LEU A 29 -11.41 3.17 -15.31
N ILE A 30 -10.30 2.63 -14.79
CA ILE A 30 -9.80 2.91 -13.44
C ILE A 30 -9.50 4.39 -13.27
N THR A 31 -8.66 4.94 -14.15
CA THR A 31 -8.13 6.32 -14.04
C THR A 31 -9.19 7.38 -14.36
N GLN A 32 -10.02 7.18 -15.37
CA GLN A 32 -10.93 8.24 -15.81
C GLN A 32 -12.31 8.16 -15.15
N ASN A 33 -12.68 7.01 -14.57
CA ASN A 33 -14.03 6.80 -14.03
C ASN A 33 -14.04 6.32 -12.58
N LEU A 34 -13.35 5.22 -12.26
CA LEU A 34 -13.50 4.57 -10.95
C LEU A 34 -12.81 5.33 -9.81
N ILE A 35 -11.61 5.86 -10.03
CA ILE A 35 -10.94 6.72 -9.05
C ILE A 35 -11.77 7.98 -8.74
N PRO A 36 -12.24 8.77 -9.74
CA PRO A 36 -13.14 9.90 -9.48
C PRO A 36 -14.38 9.54 -8.67
N LYS A 37 -15.04 8.42 -9.00
CA LYS A 37 -16.21 7.91 -8.27
C LYS A 37 -15.89 7.48 -6.83
N SER A 38 -14.64 7.15 -6.55
CA SER A 38 -14.18 6.62 -5.26
C SER A 38 -13.82 7.70 -4.25
N ILE A 39 -13.58 8.95 -4.68
CA ILE A 39 -13.09 10.05 -3.82
C ILE A 39 -13.99 10.24 -2.59
N GLU A 40 -15.30 10.33 -2.78
CA GLU A 40 -16.24 10.55 -1.66
C GLU A 40 -16.19 9.41 -0.63
N GLN A 41 -15.91 8.19 -1.09
CA GLN A 41 -15.87 7.02 -0.22
C GLN A 41 -14.75 7.14 0.82
N THR A 42 -13.59 7.69 0.45
CA THR A 42 -12.42 7.77 1.35
C THR A 42 -12.25 9.10 2.06
N THR A 43 -13.19 10.05 1.95
CA THR A 43 -13.10 11.37 2.61
C THR A 43 -12.82 11.28 4.11
N ALA A 44 -13.61 10.48 4.83
CA ALA A 44 -13.48 10.33 6.28
C ALA A 44 -12.16 9.62 6.67
N LEU A 45 -11.76 8.60 5.90
CA LEU A 45 -10.51 7.87 6.09
C LEU A 45 -9.30 8.78 5.87
N SER A 46 -9.34 9.62 4.83
CA SER A 46 -8.25 10.53 4.44
C SER A 46 -7.87 11.49 5.57
N ASN A 47 -8.82 11.88 6.42
CA ASN A 47 -8.56 12.74 7.57
C ASN A 47 -7.54 12.17 8.57
N GLN A 48 -7.31 10.85 8.58
CA GLN A 48 -6.28 10.24 9.42
C GLN A 48 -4.86 10.53 8.94
N PHE A 49 -4.71 10.88 7.67
CA PHE A 49 -3.43 11.10 7.03
C PHE A 49 -3.10 12.58 6.81
N LYS A 50 -4.05 13.49 7.08
CA LYS A 50 -3.94 14.94 6.80
C LYS A 50 -2.76 15.66 7.45
N LEU A 51 -2.17 15.08 8.50
CA LEU A 51 -1.03 15.65 9.23
C LEU A 51 0.32 15.19 8.65
N TYR A 52 0.32 14.21 7.76
CA TYR A 52 1.53 13.69 7.12
C TYR A 52 1.71 14.31 5.73
N SER A 53 2.95 14.36 5.25
CA SER A 53 3.31 14.82 3.91
C SER A 53 4.55 14.09 3.39
N GLY A 54 4.79 14.15 2.07
CA GLY A 54 5.97 13.58 1.44
C GLY A 54 6.12 12.07 1.69
N VAL A 55 7.35 11.62 1.96
CA VAL A 55 7.65 10.19 2.19
C VAL A 55 6.88 9.62 3.37
N VAL A 56 6.72 10.38 4.46
CA VAL A 56 6.02 9.91 5.67
C VAL A 56 4.55 9.63 5.37
N LEU A 57 3.89 10.49 4.59
CA LEU A 57 2.52 10.23 4.14
C LEU A 57 2.45 8.91 3.37
N CYS A 58 3.36 8.74 2.40
CA CYS A 58 3.37 7.58 1.53
C CYS A 58 3.58 6.29 2.34
N GLN A 59 4.54 6.30 3.26
CA GLN A 59 4.82 5.19 4.15
C GLN A 59 3.63 4.87 5.06
N LYS A 60 2.94 5.88 5.61
CA LYS A 60 1.77 5.66 6.48
C LYS A 60 0.59 5.05 5.73
N ILE A 61 0.37 5.44 4.48
CA ILE A 61 -0.65 4.83 3.63
C ILE A 61 -0.27 3.38 3.30
N TYR A 62 0.98 3.14 2.88
CA TYR A 62 1.50 1.80 2.60
C TYR A 62 1.35 0.85 3.81
N GLU A 63 1.82 1.28 4.99
CA GLU A 63 1.70 0.53 6.25
C GLU A 63 0.25 0.25 6.61
N PHE A 64 -0.65 1.22 6.40
CA PHE A 64 -2.07 1.02 6.64
C PHE A 64 -2.65 -0.07 5.73
N CYS A 65 -2.38 -0.01 4.43
CA CYS A 65 -2.85 -1.02 3.48
C CYS A 65 -2.34 -2.41 3.86
N ARG A 66 -1.02 -2.57 4.07
CA ARG A 66 -0.39 -3.85 4.48
C ARG A 66 -0.92 -4.41 5.79
N ALA A 67 -1.26 -3.54 6.75
CA ALA A 67 -1.71 -3.98 8.08
C ALA A 67 -3.18 -4.41 8.12
N TYR A 68 -4.03 -3.88 7.23
CA TYR A 68 -5.49 -4.02 7.35
C TYR A 68 -6.19 -4.67 6.16
N ILE A 69 -5.49 -4.82 5.03
CA ILE A 69 -6.07 -5.31 3.78
C ILE A 69 -5.18 -6.45 3.25
N ASN A 70 -5.75 -7.64 3.17
CA ASN A 70 -5.07 -8.81 2.63
C ASN A 70 -4.99 -8.72 1.10
N TYR A 71 -3.90 -9.21 0.52
CA TYR A 71 -3.79 -9.39 -0.91
C TYR A 71 -4.41 -10.73 -1.34
N ARG A 72 -5.12 -10.74 -2.47
CA ARG A 72 -5.61 -11.96 -3.12
C ARG A 72 -5.87 -11.67 -4.59
N PHE A 73 -5.33 -12.53 -5.45
CA PHE A 73 -5.67 -12.53 -6.87
C PHE A 73 -7.17 -12.60 -7.12
N ASP A 74 -7.60 -11.92 -8.15
CA ASP A 74 -8.93 -12.07 -8.70
C ASP A 74 -9.17 -13.47 -9.27
N LYS A 75 -10.45 -13.75 -9.53
CA LYS A 75 -10.84 -15.02 -10.13
C LYS A 75 -10.29 -15.12 -11.55
N GLU A 76 -9.67 -16.25 -11.86
CA GLU A 76 -9.13 -16.55 -13.19
C GLU A 76 -10.15 -16.25 -14.31
N GLY A 77 -9.69 -15.51 -15.32
CA GLY A 77 -10.47 -15.10 -16.48
C GLY A 77 -11.39 -13.89 -16.27
N THR A 78 -11.31 -13.23 -15.11
CA THR A 78 -12.11 -12.03 -14.80
C THR A 78 -11.27 -10.96 -14.11
N GLU A 79 -11.60 -9.69 -14.35
CA GLU A 79 -11.14 -8.56 -13.52
C GLU A 79 -12.26 -8.20 -12.54
N GLN A 80 -11.99 -8.17 -11.23
CA GLN A 80 -12.98 -7.95 -10.17
C GLN A 80 -12.69 -6.69 -9.36
N ILE A 81 -12.93 -5.54 -9.97
CA ILE A 81 -12.63 -4.23 -9.38
C ILE A 81 -13.59 -3.85 -8.25
N ARG A 82 -13.03 -3.43 -7.11
CA ARG A 82 -13.68 -3.04 -5.86
C ARG A 82 -13.40 -1.57 -5.56
N LEU A 83 -14.45 -0.79 -5.40
CA LEU A 83 -14.34 0.59 -4.90
C LEU A 83 -14.09 0.59 -3.38
N PRO A 84 -13.60 1.69 -2.77
CA PRO A 84 -13.05 1.66 -1.43
C PRO A 84 -13.94 1.09 -0.32
N ARG A 85 -15.26 1.34 -0.34
CA ARG A 85 -16.20 0.71 0.62
C ARG A 85 -16.17 -0.81 0.50
N ARG A 86 -16.12 -1.32 -0.74
CA ARG A 86 -16.07 -2.75 -1.02
C ARG A 86 -14.70 -3.33 -0.69
N THR A 87 -13.61 -2.65 -1.06
CA THR A 87 -12.23 -3.01 -0.67
C THR A 87 -12.14 -3.18 0.84
N TRP A 88 -12.70 -2.23 1.60
CA TRP A 88 -12.71 -2.31 3.06
C TRP A 88 -13.60 -3.43 3.59
N SER A 89 -14.79 -3.63 3.03
CA SER A 89 -15.66 -4.74 3.41
C SER A 89 -14.99 -6.11 3.18
N ASP A 90 -14.29 -6.28 2.06
CA ASP A 90 -13.64 -7.54 1.69
C ASP A 90 -12.19 -7.66 2.17
N ARG A 91 -11.66 -6.65 2.89
CA ARG A 91 -10.25 -6.56 3.32
C ARG A 91 -9.66 -7.81 3.97
N GLN A 92 -10.48 -8.60 4.67
CA GLN A 92 -10.04 -9.84 5.31
C GLN A 92 -10.04 -11.04 4.35
N LYS A 93 -10.93 -11.05 3.36
CA LYS A 93 -10.95 -12.06 2.28
C LYS A 93 -9.84 -11.83 1.26
N GLY A 94 -9.44 -10.57 1.11
CA GLY A 94 -8.39 -10.11 0.21
C GLY A 94 -8.92 -9.43 -1.04
N VAL A 95 -8.06 -8.59 -1.61
CA VAL A 95 -8.29 -7.73 -2.79
C VAL A 95 -7.04 -7.73 -3.68
N ASP A 96 -7.16 -7.30 -4.93
CA ASP A 96 -6.06 -7.32 -5.90
C ASP A 96 -5.42 -5.93 -6.11
N CYS A 97 -4.47 -5.81 -7.06
CA CYS A 97 -3.59 -4.66 -7.23
C CYS A 97 -4.32 -3.36 -7.64
N GLU A 98 -5.33 -3.46 -8.50
CA GLU A 98 -6.17 -2.36 -8.96
C GLU A 98 -7.05 -1.80 -7.85
N ASP A 99 -7.51 -2.65 -6.94
CA ASP A 99 -8.27 -2.25 -5.76
C ASP A 99 -7.42 -1.41 -4.81
N PHE A 100 -6.18 -1.84 -4.55
CA PHE A 100 -5.22 -1.05 -3.78
C PHE A 100 -4.96 0.30 -4.44
N THR A 101 -4.79 0.31 -5.76
CA THR A 101 -4.54 1.52 -6.54
C THR A 101 -5.70 2.51 -6.42
N ILE A 102 -6.95 2.07 -6.63
CA ILE A 102 -8.14 2.91 -6.48
C ILE A 102 -8.24 3.45 -5.06
N PHE A 103 -8.03 2.58 -4.07
CA PHE A 103 -8.10 2.93 -2.66
C PHE A 103 -7.10 4.02 -2.29
N ILE A 104 -5.82 3.84 -2.62
CA ILE A 104 -4.73 4.78 -2.33
C ILE A 104 -4.92 6.09 -3.09
N SER A 105 -5.20 6.01 -4.40
CA SER A 105 -5.38 7.20 -5.24
C SER A 105 -6.52 8.07 -4.73
N SER A 106 -7.65 7.47 -4.32
CA SER A 106 -8.77 8.23 -3.76
C SER A 106 -8.41 8.97 -2.46
N ILE A 107 -7.55 8.38 -1.61
CA ILE A 107 -7.02 9.05 -0.40
C ILE A 107 -6.14 10.24 -0.79
N LEU A 108 -5.20 10.04 -1.71
CA LEU A 108 -4.30 11.11 -2.17
C LEU A 108 -5.06 12.25 -2.86
N HIS A 109 -6.13 11.93 -3.60
CA HIS A 109 -7.00 12.92 -4.22
C HIS A 109 -7.74 13.79 -3.19
N ASN A 110 -8.20 13.19 -2.08
CA ASN A 110 -8.78 13.94 -0.96
C ASN A 110 -7.74 14.86 -0.28
N LEU A 111 -6.50 14.40 -0.19
CA LEU A 111 -5.38 15.15 0.39
C LEU A 111 -4.74 16.17 -0.56
N LYS A 112 -5.19 16.24 -1.82
CA LYS A 112 -4.63 17.13 -2.87
C LYS A 112 -3.14 16.88 -3.13
N VAL A 113 -2.73 15.62 -3.13
CA VAL A 113 -1.36 15.20 -3.41
C VAL A 113 -1.23 14.80 -4.87
N ASN A 114 -0.30 15.42 -5.59
CA ASN A 114 0.03 15.03 -6.96
C ASN A 114 0.56 13.59 -6.97
N HIS A 115 0.02 12.76 -7.85
CA HIS A 115 0.41 11.36 -7.95
C HIS A 115 0.12 10.83 -9.36
N THR A 116 0.74 9.71 -9.68
CA THR A 116 0.67 9.04 -10.97
C THR A 116 0.15 7.63 -10.74
N ILE A 117 -0.80 7.20 -11.56
CA ILE A 117 -1.19 5.80 -11.65
C ILE A 117 -0.30 5.18 -12.71
N LYS A 118 0.45 4.14 -12.36
CA LYS A 118 1.36 3.43 -13.26
C LYS A 118 0.89 1.99 -13.42
N MET A 119 0.74 1.55 -14.66
CA MET A 119 0.47 0.16 -15.03
C MET A 119 1.65 -0.36 -15.85
N VAL A 120 2.12 -1.57 -15.56
CA VAL A 120 3.34 -2.14 -16.12
C VAL A 120 3.10 -3.50 -16.78
N ASP A 121 3.92 -3.78 -17.78
CA ASP A 121 4.01 -5.05 -18.50
C ASP A 121 5.41 -5.63 -18.30
N PHE A 122 5.48 -6.88 -17.83
CA PHE A 122 6.72 -7.63 -17.61
C PHE A 122 7.10 -8.53 -18.79
N GLY A 123 6.50 -8.32 -19.96
CA GLY A 123 6.71 -9.06 -21.21
C GLY A 123 5.57 -10.03 -21.58
N GLN A 124 4.43 -9.97 -20.89
CA GLN A 124 3.27 -10.86 -21.10
C GLN A 124 1.93 -10.12 -21.16
N GLY A 125 1.96 -8.80 -21.34
CA GLY A 125 0.80 -7.92 -21.28
C GLY A 125 0.73 -7.15 -19.98
N TRP A 126 -0.26 -6.28 -19.86
CA TRP A 126 -0.48 -5.49 -18.65
C TRP A 126 -0.80 -6.40 -17.45
N GLN A 127 0.07 -6.38 -16.44
CA GLN A 127 0.03 -7.35 -15.33
C GLN A 127 -0.12 -6.71 -13.96
N HIS A 128 0.29 -5.45 -13.80
CA HIS A 128 0.33 -4.84 -12.47
C HIS A 128 0.09 -3.34 -12.54
N ILE A 129 -0.64 -2.81 -11.55
CA ILE A 129 -0.97 -1.38 -11.44
C ILE A 129 -0.75 -0.91 -10.00
N TYR A 130 -0.17 0.28 -9.85
CA TYR A 130 0.15 0.88 -8.55
C TYR A 130 0.22 2.40 -8.64
N VAL A 131 0.45 3.04 -7.49
CA VAL A 131 0.51 4.50 -7.36
C VAL A 131 1.95 4.96 -7.16
N VAL A 132 2.34 6.05 -7.81
CA VAL A 132 3.62 6.72 -7.62
C VAL A 132 3.39 8.16 -7.17
N VAL A 133 4.09 8.59 -6.12
CA VAL A 133 4.09 9.98 -5.63
C VAL A 133 5.50 10.55 -5.78
N SER A 134 5.69 11.46 -6.73
CA SER A 134 7.03 11.91 -7.15
C SER A 134 7.90 10.73 -7.59
N ASP A 135 8.87 10.30 -6.77
CA ASP A 135 9.75 9.15 -7.01
C ASP A 135 9.50 8.00 -6.02
N ILE A 136 8.34 7.99 -5.37
CA ILE A 136 7.98 7.04 -4.31
C ILE A 136 6.92 6.08 -4.82
N VAL A 137 7.24 4.79 -4.90
CA VAL A 137 6.29 3.74 -5.24
C VAL A 137 5.46 3.35 -4.02
N LEU A 138 4.15 3.51 -4.14
CA LEU A 138 3.13 3.03 -3.21
C LEU A 138 2.47 1.78 -3.77
N ASP A 139 3.04 0.65 -3.43
CA ASP A 139 2.55 -0.65 -3.86
C ASP A 139 2.47 -1.62 -2.66
N PRO A 140 1.29 -1.76 -2.03
CA PRO A 140 1.10 -2.69 -0.91
C PRO A 140 1.17 -4.17 -1.31
N VAL A 141 1.18 -4.50 -2.60
CA VAL A 141 1.39 -5.88 -3.05
C VAL A 141 2.84 -6.29 -2.79
N GLN A 142 3.77 -5.33 -2.86
CA GLN A 142 5.19 -5.54 -2.57
C GLN A 142 5.48 -5.55 -1.07
N ASP A 143 6.40 -6.44 -0.66
CA ASP A 143 6.82 -6.57 0.74
C ASP A 143 7.70 -5.42 1.24
N LYS A 144 8.27 -4.63 0.31
CA LYS A 144 9.14 -3.51 0.62
C LYS A 144 8.49 -2.20 0.19
N PHE A 145 8.51 -1.21 1.08
CA PHE A 145 8.11 0.14 0.76
C PHE A 145 9.06 0.77 -0.27
N ASN A 146 8.50 1.54 -1.22
CA ASN A 146 9.24 2.21 -2.29
C ASN A 146 10.12 1.26 -3.12
N TYR A 147 9.53 0.14 -3.52
CA TYR A 147 10.18 -0.86 -4.36
C TYR A 147 9.41 -0.99 -5.68
N GLU A 148 10.14 -1.11 -6.78
CA GLU A 148 9.60 -1.28 -8.13
C GLU A 148 10.36 -2.44 -8.78
N ASP A 149 9.63 -3.45 -9.28
CA ASP A 149 10.23 -4.50 -10.09
C ASP A 149 10.61 -3.95 -11.47
N THR A 150 11.59 -4.61 -12.11
CA THR A 150 11.95 -4.26 -13.49
C THR A 150 10.83 -4.68 -14.44
N TYR A 151 10.40 -3.76 -15.30
CA TYR A 151 9.36 -3.95 -16.31
C TYR A 151 9.88 -3.63 -17.71
N GLU A 152 9.17 -4.10 -18.75
CA GLU A 152 9.51 -3.79 -20.14
C GLU A 152 8.93 -2.45 -20.58
N ILE A 153 7.62 -2.27 -20.35
CA ILE A 153 6.90 -1.04 -20.69
C ILE A 153 5.96 -0.63 -19.55
N ALA A 154 5.68 0.67 -19.50
CA ALA A 154 4.75 1.24 -18.54
C ALA A 154 3.80 2.22 -19.23
N ARG A 155 2.60 2.33 -18.67
CA ARG A 155 1.59 3.33 -18.99
C ARG A 155 1.30 4.14 -17.73
N GLU A 156 1.16 5.45 -17.90
CA GLU A 156 1.00 6.37 -16.78
C GLU A 156 -0.21 7.30 -16.96
N TYR A 157 -0.84 7.66 -15.85
CA TYR A 157 -1.88 8.69 -15.78
C TYR A 157 -1.63 9.61 -14.60
N ASP A 158 -1.51 10.90 -14.88
CA ASP A 158 -1.14 11.91 -13.91
C ASP A 158 -2.36 12.62 -13.30
N TYR A 159 -2.49 12.57 -11.97
CA TYR A 159 -3.34 13.50 -11.23
C TYR A 159 -2.51 14.68 -10.73
N LYS A 160 -2.75 15.85 -11.32
CA LYS A 160 -2.12 17.11 -10.90
C LYS A 160 -3.14 18.01 -10.23
N PHE A 161 -2.83 18.45 -9.02
CA PHE A 161 -3.53 19.49 -8.29
C PHE A 161 -2.70 20.77 -8.35
N SER A 162 -3.35 21.89 -8.67
CA SER A 162 -2.71 23.20 -8.59
C SER A 162 -2.33 23.50 -7.15
N GLN A 163 -1.10 23.95 -6.91
CA GLN A 163 -0.72 24.51 -5.63
C GLN A 163 -1.52 25.81 -5.44
N LEU A 164 -2.63 25.76 -4.70
CA LEU A 164 -3.34 26.98 -4.31
C LEU A 164 -2.35 27.82 -3.48
N GLY A 165 -2.12 29.05 -3.93
CA GLY A 165 -1.07 29.92 -3.43
C GLY A 165 -1.01 30.02 -1.90
N SER A 166 0.21 30.11 -1.38
CA SER A 166 0.56 30.71 -0.09
C SER A 166 0.17 30.03 1.23
N LEU A 167 -0.31 28.78 1.26
CA LEU A 167 -0.32 27.97 2.52
C LEU A 167 -0.08 26.46 2.30
N GLY A 168 0.13 26.04 1.04
CA GLY A 168 0.53 24.68 0.69
C GLY A 168 2.02 24.49 0.92
N ARG A 169 2.38 23.83 2.01
CA ARG A 169 3.73 23.34 2.33
C ARG A 169 4.37 22.74 1.07
N SER A 170 5.33 23.45 0.50
CA SER A 170 6.04 23.07 -0.73
C SER A 170 6.52 21.62 -0.62
N LEU A 171 6.07 20.78 -1.57
CA LEU A 171 6.39 19.36 -1.72
C LEU A 171 7.80 19.12 -2.29
N SER A 172 8.76 19.99 -1.99
CA SER A 172 10.16 19.69 -2.25
C SER A 172 10.69 18.94 -1.04
N ILE A 173 10.68 17.59 -1.11
CA ILE A 173 11.40 16.78 -0.14
C ILE A 173 12.86 17.18 -0.26
N THR A 174 13.38 17.80 0.79
CA THR A 174 14.80 18.15 0.85
C THR A 174 15.63 16.87 0.88
N SER A 175 16.83 16.88 0.30
CA SER A 175 17.72 15.72 0.33
C SER A 175 17.98 15.23 1.76
N SER A 176 17.94 16.14 2.73
CA SER A 176 18.03 15.84 4.16
C SER A 176 16.83 15.05 4.70
N GLU A 177 15.60 15.33 4.25
CA GLU A 177 14.41 14.58 4.67
C GLU A 177 14.42 13.15 4.10
N LYS A 178 14.89 12.95 2.86
CA LYS A 178 15.10 11.59 2.31
C LYS A 178 16.13 10.81 3.12
N GLN A 179 17.26 11.43 3.43
CA GLN A 179 18.31 10.82 4.25
C GLN A 179 17.81 10.48 5.66
N PHE A 180 17.01 11.35 6.27
CA PHE A 180 16.44 11.10 7.59
C PHE A 180 15.50 9.90 7.58
N VAL A 181 14.57 9.81 6.63
CA VAL A 181 13.66 8.67 6.53
C VAL A 181 14.43 7.37 6.26
N GLN A 182 15.45 7.42 5.40
CA GLN A 182 16.30 6.27 5.13
C GLN A 182 17.08 5.82 6.37
N GLN A 183 17.61 6.75 7.16
CA GLN A 183 18.28 6.46 8.43
C GLN A 183 17.33 5.79 9.43
N VAL A 184 16.12 6.35 9.60
CA VAL A 184 15.11 5.78 10.51
C VAL A 184 14.75 4.35 10.07
N GLN A 185 14.56 4.11 8.77
CA GLN A 185 14.26 2.78 8.26
C GLN A 185 15.38 1.78 8.53
N LEU A 186 16.64 2.16 8.27
CA LEU A 186 17.81 1.33 8.56
C LEU A 186 17.92 0.99 10.05
N GLU A 187 17.60 1.94 10.92
CA GLU A 187 17.66 1.76 12.36
C GLU A 187 16.55 0.85 12.89
N LEU A 188 15.34 0.94 12.32
CA LEU A 188 14.24 0.00 12.59
C LEU A 188 14.63 -1.44 12.18
N GLU A 189 15.15 -1.64 10.97
CA GLU A 189 15.60 -2.95 10.51
C GLU A 189 16.72 -3.54 11.38
N ARG A 190 17.64 -2.68 11.82
CA ARG A 190 18.73 -3.07 12.72
C ARG A 190 18.21 -3.50 14.08
N ASN A 191 17.23 -2.79 14.63
CA ASN A 191 16.59 -3.13 15.90
C ASN A 191 15.80 -4.44 15.81
N GLU A 192 15.08 -4.67 14.71
CA GLU A 192 14.40 -5.96 14.47
C GLU A 192 15.37 -7.13 14.40
N LYS A 193 16.48 -6.98 13.64
CA LYS A 193 17.54 -7.99 13.57
C LYS A 193 18.17 -8.25 14.94
N HIS A 194 18.43 -7.20 15.72
CA HIS A 194 18.99 -7.32 17.06
C HIS A 194 18.06 -8.06 18.03
N ASN A 195 16.77 -7.71 18.01
CA ASN A 195 15.76 -8.39 18.82
C ASN A 195 15.63 -9.86 18.43
N LYS A 196 15.58 -10.18 17.13
CA LYS A 196 15.51 -11.56 16.65
C LYS A 196 16.69 -12.40 17.13
N ARG A 197 17.91 -11.86 17.01
CA ARG A 197 19.14 -12.55 17.46
C ARG A 197 19.18 -12.74 18.98
N SER A 198 18.65 -11.78 19.73
CA SER A 198 18.55 -11.88 21.20
C SER A 198 17.57 -12.99 21.62
N ILE A 199 16.44 -13.13 20.92
CA ILE A 199 15.48 -14.20 21.14
C ILE A 199 16.09 -15.57 20.80
N GLU A 200 16.78 -15.70 19.66
CA GLU A 200 17.48 -16.94 19.28
C GLU A 200 18.50 -17.38 20.34
N ASN A 201 19.29 -16.45 20.87
CA ASN A 201 20.25 -16.75 21.93
C ASN A 201 19.58 -17.20 23.23
N LEU A 202 18.44 -16.61 23.60
CA LEU A 202 17.66 -17.03 24.76
C LEU A 202 17.11 -18.45 24.58
N LEU A 203 16.61 -18.78 23.38
CA LEU A 203 16.13 -20.12 23.05
C LEU A 203 17.24 -21.17 23.15
N VAL A 204 18.42 -20.90 22.58
CA VAL A 204 19.59 -21.80 22.67
C VAL A 204 20.03 -22.02 24.13
N ASN A 205 20.02 -20.96 24.95
CA ASN A 205 20.34 -21.05 26.38
C ASN A 205 19.28 -21.84 27.17
N LEU A 206 18.01 -21.73 26.82
CA LEU A 206 16.94 -22.52 27.42
C LEU A 206 17.10 -23.99 27.06
N GLU A 207 17.26 -24.32 25.77
CA GLU A 207 17.44 -25.70 25.29
C GLU A 207 18.62 -26.41 25.98
N SER A 208 19.75 -25.73 26.10
CA SER A 208 20.95 -26.26 26.76
C SER A 208 20.77 -26.46 28.27
N ARG A 209 19.96 -25.62 28.95
CA ARG A 209 19.56 -25.85 30.35
C ARG A 209 18.63 -27.06 30.50
N THR A 210 17.62 -27.21 29.63
CA THR A 210 16.74 -28.39 29.64
C THR A 210 17.50 -29.70 29.43
N LYS A 211 18.48 -29.73 28.50
CA LYS A 211 19.35 -30.89 28.28
C LYS A 211 20.25 -31.24 29.47
N ARG A 212 20.65 -30.26 30.28
CA ARG A 212 21.40 -30.52 31.53
C ARG A 212 20.50 -31.08 32.62
N ILE A 213 19.27 -30.61 32.73
CA ILE A 213 18.29 -31.11 33.71
C ILE A 213 17.88 -32.55 33.39
N SER A 214 17.69 -32.89 32.10
CA SER A 214 17.35 -34.27 31.70
C SER A 214 18.50 -35.27 31.90
N LYS A 215 19.76 -34.82 31.81
CA LYS A 215 20.94 -35.67 32.10
C LYS A 215 21.15 -35.93 33.59
N ASN A 216 20.75 -35.00 34.47
CA ASN A 216 20.89 -35.16 35.91
C ASN A 216 19.73 -35.92 36.58
N SER A 217 18.66 -36.22 35.84
CA SER A 217 17.49 -36.99 36.33
C SER A 217 17.54 -38.47 35.95
N GLN A 218 18.63 -38.92 35.31
CA GLN A 218 18.89 -40.33 34.95
C GLN A 218 20.01 -40.98 35.78
N ASN A 219 20.51 -40.30 36.83
CA ASN A 219 21.48 -40.84 37.80
C ASN A 219 20.84 -41.01 39.17
#